data_AF-A0A0Q5NBQ5-F1
#
_entry.id   AF-A0A0Q5NBQ5-F1
#
_cell.length_a   1.000
_cell.length_b   1.000
_cell.length_c   1.000
_cell.angle_alpha   90.00
_cell.angle_beta   90.00
_cell.angle_gamma   90.00
#
_symmetry.space_group_name_H-M   'P 1'
#
loop_
_entity.id
_entity.type
_entity.pdbx_description
1 polymer ?
#
loop_
_entity_poly.entity_id
_entity_poly.type
_entity_poly.pdbx_seq_one_letter_code
_entity_poly.pdbx_strand_id
1 'polypeptide(L)'
;MSLSYSPNGLINQSTTKEMKKITYAIMLLTITLGFGCKTNNSNLSIHVKDTETAFIYDAVYPVSKTGRLKNYIVKQLRNDLPVDQKVDTTVKLPDGERVKIKATEGALSIYFDKQHNSAEGFIKIKKFTDGVSEVLSER
;
A
#
# COMPACT_ATOMS: atom_id res chain seq x y z
N MET A 1 -60.18 -11.98 59.45
CA MET A 1 -59.89 -13.29 60.07
C MET A 1 -58.39 -13.49 60.05
N SER A 2 -57.77 -13.50 61.24
CA SER A 2 -56.60 -14.29 61.62
C SER A 2 -55.26 -14.11 60.88
N LEU A 3 -54.38 -13.33 61.50
CA LEU A 3 -53.06 -13.73 62.04
C LEU A 3 -52.34 -14.95 61.44
N SER A 4 -51.16 -14.65 60.88
CA SER A 4 -49.81 -15.13 61.28
C SER A 4 -49.26 -16.54 60.99
N TYR A 5 -47.97 -16.51 60.61
CA TYR A 5 -46.85 -17.44 60.88
C TYR A 5 -46.77 -18.74 60.04
N SER A 6 -45.63 -19.29 59.59
CA SER A 6 -44.15 -19.04 59.54
C SER A 6 -43.59 -20.23 58.67
N PRO A 7 -42.30 -20.69 58.65
CA PRO A 7 -40.98 -20.14 59.02
C PRO A 7 -39.81 -20.42 58.00
N ASN A 8 -38.78 -19.56 58.05
CA ASN A 8 -37.32 -19.81 57.99
C ASN A 8 -36.65 -20.72 56.92
N GLY A 9 -35.66 -20.15 56.19
CA GLY A 9 -34.52 -20.90 55.64
C GLY A 9 -33.68 -20.18 54.57
N LEU A 10 -32.81 -19.25 54.98
CA LEU A 10 -31.60 -18.68 54.32
C LEU A 10 -30.87 -19.70 53.39
N ILE A 11 -30.10 -19.42 52.32
CA ILE A 11 -29.39 -18.29 51.70
C ILE A 11 -28.82 -18.83 50.37
N ASN A 12 -28.79 -18.06 49.27
CA ASN A 12 -27.59 -17.99 48.42
C ASN A 12 -27.61 -16.77 47.49
N GLN A 13 -26.54 -15.97 47.56
CA GLN A 13 -26.29 -14.88 46.62
C GLN A 13 -25.85 -15.48 45.27
N SER A 14 -26.46 -15.05 44.17
CA SER A 14 -25.81 -15.12 42.86
C SER A 14 -26.22 -13.91 42.01
N THR A 15 -25.33 -12.92 42.09
CA THR A 15 -24.90 -12.04 40.99
C THR A 15 -25.78 -11.95 39.75
N THR A 16 -26.40 -10.78 39.53
CA THR A 16 -26.48 -10.18 38.19
C THR A 16 -26.19 -8.69 38.31
N LYS A 17 -24.90 -8.38 38.14
CA LYS A 17 -24.33 -7.04 38.03
C LYS A 17 -25.00 -6.27 36.87
N GLU A 18 -25.38 -5.04 37.20
CA GLU A 18 -25.08 -3.84 36.41
C GLU A 18 -25.73 -3.69 35.03
N MET A 19 -26.75 -2.84 35.04
CA MET A 19 -27.38 -2.18 33.91
C MET A 19 -26.40 -1.53 32.89
N LYS A 20 -26.78 -1.64 31.60
CA LYS A 20 -26.77 -0.55 30.60
C LYS A 20 -25.42 0.13 30.29
N LYS A 21 -24.33 -0.63 30.10
CA LYS A 21 -23.05 -0.08 29.59
C LYS A 21 -22.55 -0.68 28.28
N ILE A 22 -23.39 -1.43 27.55
CA ILE A 22 -22.95 -2.11 26.30
C ILE A 22 -23.50 -1.42 25.04
N THR A 23 -24.47 -0.51 25.17
CA THR A 23 -25.14 0.11 24.00
C THR A 23 -24.40 1.30 23.39
N TYR A 24 -23.42 1.90 24.08
CA TYR A 24 -22.70 3.09 23.58
C TYR A 24 -21.46 2.80 22.74
N ALA A 25 -21.02 1.54 22.64
CA ALA A 25 -19.80 1.18 21.91
C ALA A 25 -20.03 1.00 20.39
N ILE A 26 -21.27 0.81 19.94
CA ILE A 26 -21.57 0.46 18.54
C ILE A 26 -21.84 1.70 17.66
N MET A 27 -22.19 2.85 18.25
CA MET A 27 -22.59 4.05 17.51
C MET A 27 -21.41 4.88 16.94
N LEU A 28 -20.16 4.55 17.31
CA LEU A 28 -18.95 5.26 16.87
C LEU A 28 -18.24 4.62 15.67
N LEU A 29 -18.73 3.49 15.16
CA LEU A 29 -18.07 2.71 14.11
C LEU A 29 -18.62 2.96 12.68
N THR A 30 -19.16 4.15 12.39
CA THR A 30 -19.78 4.42 11.07
C THR A 30 -19.26 5.67 10.34
N ILE A 31 -18.25 6.40 10.86
CA ILE A 31 -17.86 7.71 10.27
C ILE A 31 -16.67 7.65 9.30
N THR A 32 -15.95 6.53 9.12
CA THR A 32 -14.68 6.57 8.33
C THR A 32 -14.72 5.99 6.91
N LEU A 33 -15.86 5.59 6.37
CA LEU A 33 -15.93 5.10 4.96
C LEU A 33 -16.25 6.21 3.94
N GLY A 34 -15.82 7.44 4.23
CA GLY A 34 -15.98 8.62 3.37
C GLY A 34 -14.81 8.92 2.43
N PHE A 35 -13.89 7.98 2.19
CA PHE A 35 -12.93 8.13 1.09
C PHE A 35 -13.61 7.67 -0.20
N GLY A 36 -14.30 8.60 -0.84
CA GLY A 36 -14.78 8.40 -2.20
C GLY A 36 -13.60 8.15 -3.14
N CYS A 37 -13.41 6.89 -3.55
CA CYS A 37 -12.63 6.55 -4.73
C CYS A 37 -13.32 7.14 -5.97
N LYS A 38 -13.12 8.42 -6.23
CA LYS A 38 -13.40 9.00 -7.54
C LYS A 38 -12.13 8.92 -8.36
N THR A 39 -11.79 7.70 -8.78
CA THR A 39 -10.63 7.42 -9.63
C THR A 39 -11.04 7.65 -11.08
N ASN A 40 -11.15 8.91 -11.50
CA ASN A 40 -11.17 9.24 -12.92
C ASN A 40 -9.72 9.29 -13.41
N ASN A 41 -9.06 8.13 -13.43
CA ASN A 41 -7.69 8.00 -13.94
C ASN A 41 -7.72 6.90 -15.01
N SER A 42 -8.37 7.20 -16.14
CA SER A 42 -8.44 6.28 -17.26
C SER A 42 -7.02 5.93 -17.72
N ASN A 43 -6.66 4.65 -17.54
CA ASN A 43 -5.38 4.01 -17.87
C ASN A 43 -4.21 4.09 -16.87
N LEU A 44 -4.42 4.35 -15.56
CA LEU A 44 -3.41 3.99 -14.56
C LEU A 44 -3.65 2.58 -14.02
N SER A 45 -2.67 1.71 -14.22
CA SER A 45 -2.60 0.37 -13.64
C SER A 45 -1.19 0.15 -13.10
N ILE A 46 -1.07 -0.15 -11.81
CA ILE A 46 0.20 -0.47 -11.16
C ILE A 46 0.09 -1.88 -10.61
N HIS A 47 1.04 -2.73 -10.97
CA HIS A 47 1.15 -4.11 -10.52
C HIS A 47 2.52 -4.33 -9.90
N VAL A 48 2.53 -4.79 -8.65
CA VAL A 48 3.76 -5.07 -7.91
C VAL A 48 3.75 -6.54 -7.51
N LYS A 49 4.80 -7.26 -7.89
CA LYS A 49 5.01 -8.66 -7.51
C LYS A 49 6.31 -8.79 -6.75
N ASP A 50 6.18 -9.17 -5.50
CA ASP A 50 7.30 -9.43 -4.59
C ASP A 50 7.37 -10.94 -4.33
N THR A 51 8.43 -11.59 -4.81
CA THR A 51 8.71 -13.01 -4.56
C THR A 51 10.00 -13.16 -3.76
N GLU A 52 10.29 -14.39 -3.35
CA GLU A 52 11.56 -14.72 -2.69
C GLU A 52 12.79 -14.42 -3.59
N THR A 53 12.64 -14.56 -4.90
CA THR A 53 13.74 -14.45 -5.85
C THR A 53 13.78 -13.12 -6.59
N ALA A 54 12.66 -12.39 -6.69
CA ALA A 54 12.59 -11.19 -7.51
C ALA A 54 11.59 -10.18 -6.96
N PHE A 55 11.80 -8.93 -7.34
CA PHE A 55 10.84 -7.85 -7.21
C PHE A 55 10.53 -7.30 -8.60
N ILE A 56 9.24 -7.23 -8.93
CA ILE A 56 8.73 -6.78 -10.22
C ILE A 56 7.75 -5.64 -9.97
N TYR A 57 7.96 -4.54 -10.66
CA TYR A 57 7.07 -3.39 -10.66
C TYR A 57 6.69 -3.07 -12.10
N ASP A 58 5.42 -3.18 -12.44
CA ASP A 58 4.86 -2.85 -13.74
C ASP A 58 3.83 -1.74 -13.59
N ALA A 59 3.97 -0.69 -14.37
CA ALA A 59 3.03 0.43 -14.41
C ALA A 59 2.65 0.75 -15.85
N VAL A 60 1.36 0.83 -16.10
CA VAL A 60 0.75 1.44 -17.30
C VAL A 60 0.09 2.72 -16.83
N TYR A 61 0.32 3.83 -17.51
CA TYR A 61 -0.14 5.14 -17.07
C TYR A 61 -0.48 6.05 -18.26
N PRO A 62 -1.27 7.12 -18.05
CA PRO A 62 -1.54 8.09 -19.11
C PRO A 62 -0.25 8.72 -19.62
N VAL A 63 -0.10 8.80 -20.94
CA VAL A 63 1.08 9.37 -21.64
C VAL A 63 1.47 10.76 -21.11
N SER A 64 0.48 11.58 -20.71
CA SER A 64 0.72 12.91 -20.12
C SER A 64 1.57 12.88 -18.83
N LYS A 65 1.69 11.74 -18.16
CA LYS A 65 2.51 11.56 -16.95
C LYS A 65 3.96 11.17 -17.24
N THR A 66 4.30 10.80 -18.48
CA THR A 66 5.68 10.40 -18.87
C THR A 66 6.70 11.48 -18.52
N GLY A 67 6.39 12.76 -18.76
CA GLY A 67 7.28 13.87 -18.45
C GLY A 67 7.54 14.04 -16.94
N ARG A 68 6.51 13.90 -16.10
CA ARG A 68 6.67 13.96 -14.63
C ARG A 68 7.52 12.79 -14.12
N LEU A 69 7.26 11.59 -14.66
CA LEU A 69 8.05 10.40 -14.34
C LEU A 69 9.52 10.56 -14.72
N LYS A 70 9.81 11.07 -15.93
CA LYS A 70 11.19 11.34 -16.38
C LYS A 70 11.95 12.23 -15.39
N ASN A 71 11.33 13.34 -14.98
CA ASN A 71 11.91 14.28 -14.02
C ASN A 71 12.21 13.62 -12.67
N TYR A 72 11.29 12.79 -12.17
CA TYR A 72 11.50 12.03 -10.93
C TYR A 72 12.69 11.07 -11.05
N ILE A 73 12.76 10.29 -12.15
CA ILE A 73 13.84 9.33 -12.40
C ILE A 73 15.19 10.02 -12.48
N VAL A 74 15.30 11.11 -13.24
CA VAL A 74 16.55 11.90 -13.36
C VAL A 74 16.99 12.40 -11.99
N LYS A 75 16.06 12.89 -11.17
CA LYS A 75 16.36 13.40 -9.82
C LYS A 75 16.84 12.29 -8.87
N GLN A 76 16.19 11.13 -8.88
CA GLN A 76 16.48 10.06 -7.92
C GLN A 76 17.69 9.20 -8.32
N LEU A 77 17.81 8.86 -9.61
CA LEU A 77 18.87 7.97 -10.10
C LEU A 77 20.08 8.74 -10.64
N ARG A 78 20.00 10.08 -10.77
CA ARG A 78 21.00 10.92 -11.43
C ARG A 78 21.38 10.37 -12.81
N ASN A 79 20.40 9.75 -13.47
CA ASN A 79 20.53 9.05 -14.74
C ASN A 79 19.40 9.49 -15.66
N ASP A 80 19.74 9.87 -16.89
CA ASP A 80 18.77 10.21 -17.93
C ASP A 80 18.33 8.94 -18.63
N LEU A 81 17.31 8.29 -18.09
CA LEU A 81 16.65 7.18 -18.76
C LEU A 81 15.63 7.77 -19.74
N PRO A 82 15.73 7.47 -21.06
CA PRO A 82 14.81 8.00 -22.04
C PRO A 82 13.48 7.26 -21.98
N VAL A 83 12.69 7.53 -20.93
CA VAL A 83 11.38 6.90 -20.68
C VAL A 83 10.30 7.30 -21.69
N ASP A 84 10.56 8.35 -22.46
CA ASP A 84 9.77 8.76 -23.63
C ASP A 84 10.04 7.90 -24.87
N GLN A 85 11.08 7.06 -24.84
CA GLN A 85 11.45 6.16 -25.93
C GLN A 85 11.39 4.71 -25.46
N LYS A 86 11.37 3.77 -26.40
CA LYS A 86 11.43 2.35 -26.08
C LYS A 86 12.82 2.00 -25.56
N VAL A 87 12.90 1.68 -24.27
CA VAL A 87 14.10 1.25 -23.57
C VAL A 87 13.90 -0.15 -23.02
N ASP A 88 14.91 -1.00 -23.16
CA ASP A 88 15.06 -2.27 -22.43
C ASP A 88 16.53 -2.38 -22.07
N THR A 89 16.89 -1.98 -20.85
CA THR A 89 18.28 -1.88 -20.42
C THR A 89 18.47 -2.40 -19.00
N THR A 90 19.71 -2.75 -18.67
CA THR A 90 20.11 -3.04 -17.29
C THR A 90 20.95 -1.88 -16.78
N VAL A 91 20.44 -1.18 -15.78
CA VAL A 91 21.14 -0.07 -15.13
C VAL A 91 21.91 -0.59 -13.94
N LYS A 92 23.17 -0.20 -13.82
CA LYS A 92 23.96 -0.38 -12.61
C LYS A 92 23.72 0.83 -11.71
N LEU A 93 23.15 0.59 -10.53
CA LEU A 93 23.02 1.62 -9.51
C LEU A 93 24.41 2.00 -8.94
N PRO A 94 24.57 3.18 -8.31
CA PRO A 94 25.88 3.65 -7.84
C PRO A 94 26.60 2.71 -6.86
N ASP A 95 25.84 1.89 -6.14
CA ASP A 95 26.30 0.87 -5.20
C ASP A 95 26.63 -0.49 -5.85
N GLY A 96 26.39 -0.61 -7.15
CA GLY A 96 26.76 -1.76 -7.95
C GLY A 96 25.63 -2.73 -8.27
N GLU A 97 24.45 -2.51 -7.68
CA GLU A 97 23.25 -3.31 -7.91
C GLU A 97 22.78 -3.19 -9.37
N ARG A 98 22.21 -4.26 -9.92
CA ARG A 98 21.75 -4.33 -11.30
C ARG A 98 20.23 -4.41 -11.35
N VAL A 99 19.63 -3.41 -11.97
CA VAL A 99 18.19 -3.31 -12.16
C VAL A 99 17.89 -3.37 -13.64
N LYS A 100 16.98 -4.25 -14.06
CA LYS A 100 16.47 -4.25 -15.42
C LYS A 100 15.29 -3.30 -15.52
N ILE A 101 15.37 -2.33 -16.42
CA ILE A 101 14.36 -1.30 -16.64
C ILE A 101 13.90 -1.39 -18.08
N LYS A 102 12.59 -1.48 -18.27
CA LYS A 102 11.93 -1.28 -19.54
C LYS A 102 11.02 -0.07 -19.44
N ALA A 103 11.12 0.83 -20.39
CA ALA A 103 10.27 2.01 -20.43
C ALA A 103 9.80 2.25 -21.86
N THR A 104 8.58 2.75 -21.98
CA THR A 104 8.04 3.37 -23.18
C THR A 104 7.16 4.53 -22.73
N GLU A 105 6.76 5.37 -23.66
CA GLU A 105 5.70 6.33 -23.37
C GLU A 105 4.45 5.60 -22.83
N GLY A 106 3.97 6.01 -21.64
CA GLY A 106 2.82 5.40 -20.97
C GLY A 106 3.06 4.04 -20.28
N ALA A 107 4.29 3.51 -20.24
CA ALA A 107 4.57 2.28 -19.50
C ALA A 107 5.98 2.25 -18.87
N LEU A 108 6.09 1.59 -17.72
CA LEU A 108 7.34 1.37 -17.01
C LEU A 108 7.32 -0.03 -16.39
N SER A 109 8.37 -0.81 -16.63
CA SER A 109 8.59 -2.10 -15.97
C SER A 109 9.99 -2.10 -15.35
N ILE A 110 10.06 -2.53 -14.09
CA ILE A 110 11.29 -2.64 -13.32
C ILE A 110 11.35 -4.06 -12.79
N TYR A 111 12.46 -4.72 -13.06
CA TYR A 111 12.77 -6.05 -12.56
C TYR A 111 14.07 -6.00 -11.75
N PHE A 112 13.99 -6.46 -10.51
CA PHE A 112 15.10 -6.58 -9.58
C PHE A 112 15.26 -8.03 -9.13
N ASP A 113 16.43 -8.59 -9.39
CA ASP A 113 16.76 -9.96 -9.03
C ASP A 113 17.33 -9.99 -7.61
N LYS A 114 16.60 -10.54 -6.63
CA LYS A 114 17.05 -10.58 -5.23
C LYS A 114 18.14 -11.62 -4.98
N GLN A 115 18.32 -12.58 -5.88
CA GLN A 115 19.33 -13.64 -5.73
C GLN A 115 20.72 -13.13 -6.12
N HIS A 116 20.79 -12.10 -6.96
CA HIS A 116 22.03 -11.53 -7.48
C HIS A 116 22.31 -10.10 -7.00
N ASN A 117 21.48 -9.58 -6.10
CA ASN A 117 21.58 -8.23 -5.56
C ASN A 117 21.39 -8.24 -4.03
N SER A 118 21.81 -7.17 -3.35
CA SER A 118 21.73 -7.10 -1.88
C SER A 118 20.32 -6.79 -1.34
N ALA A 119 20.10 -7.08 -0.06
CA ALA A 119 18.89 -6.69 0.66
C ALA A 119 18.75 -5.17 0.76
N GLU A 120 19.86 -4.44 0.91
CA GLU A 120 19.90 -2.98 0.88
C GLU A 120 19.48 -2.45 -0.50
N GLY A 121 19.93 -3.09 -1.58
CA GLY A 121 19.49 -2.82 -2.95
C GLY A 121 17.98 -2.99 -3.11
N PHE A 122 17.42 -4.06 -2.53
CA PHE A 122 15.98 -4.29 -2.52
C PHE A 122 15.21 -3.18 -1.81
N ILE A 123 15.66 -2.75 -0.63
CA ILE A 123 15.01 -1.66 0.11
C ILE A 123 15.03 -0.36 -0.70
N LYS A 124 16.15 -0.06 -1.37
CA LYS A 124 16.29 1.12 -2.23
C LYS A 124 15.36 1.07 -3.44
N ILE A 125 15.30 -0.07 -4.15
CA ILE A 125 14.44 -0.18 -5.33
C ILE A 125 12.97 -0.09 -4.95
N LYS A 126 12.57 -0.71 -3.83
CA LYS A 126 11.20 -0.61 -3.32
C LYS A 126 10.81 0.84 -3.02
N LYS A 127 11.67 1.56 -2.28
CA LYS A 127 11.46 2.98 -1.99
C LYS A 127 11.40 3.83 -3.26
N PHE A 128 12.24 3.53 -4.25
CA PHE A 128 12.21 4.20 -5.54
C PHE A 128 10.87 3.99 -6.24
N THR A 129 10.37 2.75 -6.31
CA THR A 129 9.07 2.41 -6.93
C THR A 129 7.86 2.95 -6.16
N ASP A 130 7.97 3.12 -4.85
CA ASP A 130 6.94 3.78 -4.05
C ASP A 130 6.79 5.25 -4.49
N GLY A 131 7.90 5.98 -4.64
CA GLY A 131 7.84 7.36 -5.14
C GLY A 131 7.45 7.46 -6.62
N VAL A 132 7.74 6.45 -7.45
CA VAL A 132 7.16 6.37 -8.81
C VAL A 132 5.64 6.26 -8.71
N SER A 133 5.11 5.42 -7.83
CA SER A 133 3.67 5.24 -7.64
C SER A 133 3.00 6.53 -7.20
N GLU A 134 3.65 7.30 -6.32
CA GLU A 134 3.20 8.62 -5.88
C GLU A 134 3.08 9.59 -7.06
N VAL A 135 4.16 9.77 -7.83
CA VAL A 135 4.18 10.65 -9.02
C VAL A 135 3.11 10.26 -10.04
N LEU A 136 2.88 8.96 -10.25
CA LEU A 136 1.86 8.47 -11.18
C LEU A 136 0.43 8.61 -10.62
N SER A 137 0.26 8.70 -9.31
CA SER A 137 -1.05 8.84 -8.65
C SER A 137 -1.48 10.29 -8.47
N GLU A 138 -0.54 11.26 -8.56
CA GLU A 138 -0.84 12.68 -8.54
C GLU A 138 -1.79 13.11 -9.68
N ARG A 139 -2.66 14.09 -9.41
CA ARG A 139 -3.60 14.64 -10.39
C ARG A 139 -2.94 15.59 -11.40
#